data_AF-A0A662P8L8-F1
#
_entry.id   AF-A0A662P8L8-F1
#
_cell.length_a   1.000
_cell.length_b   1.000
_cell.length_c   1.000
_cell.angle_alpha   90.00
_cell.angle_beta   90.00
_cell.angle_gamma   90.00
#
_symmetry.space_group_name_H-M   'P 1'
#
loop_
_entity.id
_entity.type
_entity.pdbx_description
1 polymer ?
#
loop_
_entity_poly.entity_id
_entity_poly.type
_entity_poly.pdbx_seq_one_letter_code
_entity_poly.pdbx_strand_id
1 'polypeptide(L)'
;MPWCVIATMGMTPPPVTEFLDYLAFEKGKEISKLVVIETSSESVKQNTEVVRVALKHKRREGVEKYLRTKFERISLPFDDISTEEDNLSFLETCSAVIRKEKMDNNGKVLLNVSGGRKNMCITLSMLGAIMNVRGVYHVVSEDPGINIELEQVRPIIKEIYEAEDEEEKLRIYEENSDVLNRVLFQRKGIRVLRIPTLPYPDEWISNLRETLSSRRISGLGNNEVELLELHGVLKRRGLTERSRSIRLTDFGETLRRVFSG
;
A
#
# COMPACT_ATOMS: atom_id res chain seq x y z
N MET A 1 16.51 -5.31 -13.52
CA MET A 1 15.71 -4.24 -12.89
C MET A 1 15.12 -4.73 -11.58
N PRO A 2 15.42 -4.03 -10.48
CA PRO A 2 14.95 -4.34 -9.13
C PRO A 2 13.44 -4.10 -8.94
N TRP A 3 12.88 -4.60 -7.85
CA TRP A 3 11.46 -4.54 -7.50
C TRP A 3 11.15 -3.35 -6.59
N CYS A 4 9.96 -2.77 -6.77
CA CYS A 4 9.39 -1.80 -5.84
C CYS A 4 8.28 -2.47 -5.01
N VAL A 5 8.33 -2.27 -3.70
CA VAL A 5 7.30 -2.72 -2.76
C VAL A 5 6.54 -1.50 -2.27
N ILE A 6 5.21 -1.55 -2.36
CA ILE A 6 4.33 -0.56 -1.73
C ILE A 6 3.62 -1.26 -0.58
N ALA A 7 3.74 -0.73 0.63
CA ALA A 7 3.15 -1.30 1.83
C ALA A 7 2.28 -0.27 2.55
N THR A 8 1.19 -0.72 3.17
CA THR A 8 0.45 0.07 4.15
C THR A 8 0.99 -0.19 5.55
N MET A 9 1.13 0.86 6.36
CA MET A 9 1.54 0.73 7.76
C MET A 9 0.32 0.73 8.68
N GLY A 10 0.42 -0.02 9.78
CA GLY A 10 -0.54 0.01 10.88
C GLY A 10 0.16 0.02 12.24
N MET A 11 -0.47 -0.59 13.23
CA MET A 11 0.06 -0.66 14.61
C MET A 11 1.20 -1.65 14.81
N THR A 12 1.47 -2.47 13.79
CA THR A 12 2.42 -3.58 13.81
C THR A 12 3.39 -3.43 12.63
N PRO A 13 4.63 -2.95 12.87
CA PRO A 13 5.64 -2.81 11.82
C PRO A 13 6.16 -4.10 11.16
N PRO A 14 6.38 -5.22 11.90
CA PRO A 14 7.08 -6.41 11.37
C PRO A 14 6.57 -6.93 10.01
N PRO A 15 5.26 -6.99 9.73
CA PRO A 15 4.76 -7.44 8.41
C PRO A 15 5.40 -6.73 7.21
N VAL A 16 5.90 -5.50 7.35
CA VAL A 16 6.60 -4.78 6.28
C VAL A 16 8.02 -5.30 6.09
N THR A 17 8.81 -5.37 7.17
CA THR A 17 10.20 -5.83 7.16
C THR A 17 10.31 -7.31 6.82
N GLU A 18 9.39 -8.14 7.31
CA GLU A 18 9.29 -9.56 6.99
C GLU A 18 9.04 -9.83 5.52
N PHE A 19 8.17 -9.03 4.91
CA PHE A 19 7.92 -9.16 3.49
C PHE A 19 9.18 -8.85 2.68
N LEU A 20 9.97 -7.86 3.10
CA LEU A 20 11.25 -7.57 2.47
C LEU A 20 12.24 -8.72 2.65
N ASP A 21 12.36 -9.28 3.85
CA ASP A 21 13.23 -10.42 4.15
C ASP A 21 12.85 -11.63 3.27
N TYR A 22 11.56 -11.96 3.21
CA TYR A 22 11.03 -13.02 2.35
C TYR A 22 11.40 -12.81 0.87
N LEU A 23 11.18 -11.59 0.34
CA LEU A 23 11.48 -11.30 -1.05
C LEU A 23 12.99 -11.39 -1.32
N ALA A 24 13.81 -10.84 -0.42
CA ALA A 24 15.26 -10.72 -0.58
C ALA A 24 15.97 -12.06 -0.43
N PHE A 25 15.66 -12.82 0.62
CA PHE A 25 16.39 -14.02 1.01
C PHE A 25 15.74 -15.30 0.50
N GLU A 26 14.42 -15.43 0.57
CA GLU A 26 13.75 -16.65 0.09
C GLU A 26 13.45 -16.61 -1.41
N LYS A 27 13.09 -15.44 -1.95
CA LYS A 27 12.77 -15.28 -3.39
C LYS A 27 13.92 -14.73 -4.21
N GLY A 28 15.05 -14.38 -3.58
CA GLY A 28 16.23 -13.85 -4.27
C GLY A 28 15.96 -12.57 -5.07
N LYS A 29 14.93 -11.80 -4.72
CA LYS A 29 14.55 -10.58 -5.42
C LYS A 29 15.37 -9.39 -4.91
N GLU A 30 15.94 -8.62 -5.83
CA GLU A 30 16.55 -7.34 -5.50
C GLU A 30 15.45 -6.27 -5.37
N ILE A 31 15.43 -5.54 -4.25
CA ILE A 31 14.41 -4.54 -3.93
C ILE A 31 15.04 -3.16 -4.00
N SER A 32 14.64 -2.34 -4.97
CA SER A 32 15.15 -0.97 -5.16
C SER A 32 14.50 0.01 -4.21
N LYS A 33 13.25 -0.24 -3.83
CA LYS A 33 12.45 0.74 -3.12
C LYS A 33 11.36 0.09 -2.30
N LEU A 34 11.22 0.57 -1.07
CA LEU A 34 10.05 0.41 -0.23
C LEU A 34 9.34 1.76 -0.16
N VAL A 35 8.08 1.80 -0.60
CA VAL A 35 7.15 2.90 -0.33
C VAL A 35 6.23 2.48 0.79
N VAL A 36 6.18 3.24 1.88
CA VAL A 36 5.26 3.01 3.00
C VAL A 36 4.20 4.10 3.01
N ILE A 37 2.94 3.69 2.96
CA ILE A 37 1.77 4.56 3.08
C ILE A 37 1.28 4.48 4.52
N GLU A 38 1.21 5.62 5.20
CA GLU A 38 0.83 5.74 6.62
C GLU A 38 -0.29 6.78 6.80
N THR A 39 -1.11 6.62 7.83
CA THR A 39 -2.00 7.69 8.27
C THR A 39 -1.22 8.79 9.00
N SER A 40 -1.85 9.92 9.28
CA SER A 40 -1.21 11.01 10.03
C SER A 40 -1.04 10.70 11.52
N SER A 41 -1.51 9.53 11.98
CA SER A 41 -1.38 9.07 13.36
C SER A 41 0.07 8.94 13.79
N GLU A 42 0.36 9.54 14.94
CA GLU A 42 1.68 9.54 15.53
C GLU A 42 2.19 8.11 15.76
N SER A 43 1.32 7.22 16.26
CA SER A 43 1.66 5.83 16.48
C SER A 43 2.04 5.07 15.19
N VAL A 44 1.35 5.38 14.08
CA VAL A 44 1.66 4.78 12.77
C VAL A 44 2.96 5.38 12.22
N LYS A 45 3.18 6.69 12.39
CA LYS A 45 4.44 7.36 12.02
C LYS A 45 5.65 6.82 12.76
N GLN A 46 5.53 6.58 14.06
CA GLN A 46 6.54 5.93 14.90
C GLN A 46 6.92 4.56 14.32
N ASN A 47 5.92 3.75 13.97
CA ASN A 47 6.12 2.44 13.37
C ASN A 47 6.78 2.50 11.98
N THR A 48 6.41 3.46 11.14
CA THR A 48 7.08 3.69 9.86
C THR A 48 8.52 4.14 10.04
N GLU A 49 8.78 4.99 11.03
CA GLU A 49 10.11 5.54 11.31
C GLU A 49 11.07 4.46 11.77
N VAL A 50 10.68 3.57 12.68
CA VAL A 50 11.56 2.48 13.11
C VAL A 50 11.90 1.55 11.93
N VAL A 51 10.97 1.29 11.00
CA VAL A 51 11.26 0.52 9.78
C VAL A 51 12.28 1.24 8.89
N ARG A 52 12.15 2.56 8.72
CA ARG A 52 13.10 3.36 7.95
C ARG A 52 14.51 3.31 8.54
N VAL A 53 14.61 3.49 9.86
CA VAL A 53 15.87 3.45 10.61
C VAL A 53 16.48 2.05 10.55
N ALA A 54 15.68 1.01 10.76
CA ALA A 54 16.10 -0.39 10.64
C ALA A 54 16.73 -0.72 9.29
N LEU A 55 16.07 -0.32 8.19
CA LEU A 55 16.60 -0.52 6.84
C LEU A 55 17.88 0.29 6.60
N LYS A 56 18.00 1.48 7.17
CA LYS A 56 19.24 2.26 7.08
C LYS A 56 20.37 1.62 7.89
N HIS A 57 20.09 1.10 9.07
CA HIS A 57 21.05 0.34 9.87
C HIS A 57 21.55 -0.89 9.09
N LYS A 58 20.65 -1.71 8.52
CA LYS A 58 21.03 -2.87 7.69
C LYS A 58 21.92 -2.50 6.50
N ARG A 59 21.73 -1.31 5.92
CA ARG A 59 22.62 -0.78 4.88
C ARG A 59 24.01 -0.42 5.42
N ARG A 60 24.10 0.17 6.62
CA ARG A 60 25.37 0.47 7.30
C ARG A 60 26.15 -0.80 7.66
N GLU A 61 25.45 -1.83 8.11
CA GLU A 61 26.02 -3.17 8.38
C GLU A 61 26.52 -3.89 7.11
N GLY A 62 26.27 -3.34 5.92
CA GLY A 62 26.72 -3.95 4.68
C GLY A 62 25.87 -5.14 4.22
N VAL A 63 24.63 -5.28 4.69
CA VAL A 63 23.74 -6.37 4.27
C VAL A 63 23.39 -6.20 2.79
N GLU A 64 24.04 -6.99 1.93
CA GLU A 64 24.05 -6.84 0.47
C GLU A 64 22.65 -6.64 -0.13
N LYS A 65 21.67 -7.41 0.36
CA LYS A 65 20.28 -7.37 -0.10
C LYS A 65 19.56 -6.04 0.14
N TYR A 66 20.00 -5.27 1.14
CA TYR A 66 19.39 -4.00 1.54
C TYR A 66 20.14 -2.77 1.04
N LEU A 67 21.39 -2.91 0.59
CA LEU A 67 22.28 -1.79 0.20
C LEU A 67 21.61 -0.78 -0.74
N ARG A 68 20.78 -1.27 -1.67
CA ARG A 68 20.16 -0.45 -2.72
C ARG A 68 18.70 -0.08 -2.44
N THR A 69 18.13 -0.57 -1.33
CA THR A 69 16.73 -0.31 -1.01
C THR A 69 16.56 1.12 -0.52
N LYS A 70 15.89 1.94 -1.33
CA LYS A 70 15.43 3.29 -0.96
C LYS A 70 14.15 3.18 -0.14
N PHE A 71 13.93 4.16 0.73
CA PHE A 71 12.72 4.28 1.51
C PHE A 71 11.98 5.57 1.13
N GLU A 72 10.69 5.48 0.82
CA GLU A 72 9.81 6.62 0.59
C GLU A 72 8.59 6.50 1.51
N ARG A 73 8.27 7.58 2.21
CA ARG A 73 7.08 7.68 3.07
C ARG A 73 6.03 8.51 2.32
N ILE A 74 4.79 8.04 2.35
CA ILE A 74 3.61 8.76 1.87
C ILE A 74 2.63 8.88 3.03
N SER A 75 2.49 10.08 3.58
CA SER A 75 1.56 10.34 4.68
C SER A 75 0.20 10.78 4.15
N LEU A 76 -0.85 10.11 4.61
CA LEU A 76 -2.24 10.48 4.33
C LEU A 76 -2.64 11.67 5.20
N PRO A 77 -3.61 12.50 4.76
CA PRO A 77 -3.98 13.73 5.46
C PRO A 77 -4.87 13.53 6.69
N PHE A 78 -5.17 12.27 7.07
CA PHE A 78 -6.09 11.92 8.16
C PHE A 78 -5.43 10.93 9.13
N ASP A 79 -5.85 10.98 10.40
CA ASP A 79 -5.31 10.18 11.49
C ASP A 79 -5.74 8.70 11.40
N ASP A 80 -6.98 8.49 10.98
CA ASP A 80 -7.59 7.19 10.76
C ASP A 80 -8.49 7.24 9.52
N ILE A 81 -8.78 6.09 8.93
CA ILE A 81 -9.62 5.95 7.74
C ILE A 81 -11.01 5.44 8.15
N SER A 82 -11.87 6.38 8.53
CA SER A 82 -13.16 6.09 9.16
C SER A 82 -14.37 6.38 8.29
N THR A 83 -14.19 7.20 7.26
CA THR A 83 -15.26 7.66 6.36
C THR A 83 -15.08 7.14 4.93
N GLU A 84 -16.12 7.30 4.11
CA GLU A 84 -16.03 7.01 2.67
C GLU A 84 -15.02 7.95 2.00
N GLU A 85 -15.05 9.24 2.34
CA GLU A 85 -14.16 10.27 1.84
C GLU A 85 -12.69 9.95 2.12
N ASP A 86 -12.37 9.49 3.33
CA ASP A 86 -11.01 9.04 3.69
C ASP A 86 -10.56 7.88 2.80
N ASN A 87 -11.47 6.92 2.53
CA ASN A 87 -11.18 5.77 1.68
C ASN A 87 -11.01 6.15 0.20
N LEU A 88 -11.78 7.11 -0.30
CA LEU A 88 -11.61 7.66 -1.65
C LEU A 88 -10.27 8.39 -1.78
N SER A 89 -9.89 9.19 -0.77
CA SER A 89 -8.59 9.87 -0.72
C SER A 89 -7.41 8.88 -0.66
N PHE A 90 -7.55 7.82 0.14
CA PHE A 90 -6.58 6.72 0.19
C PHE A 90 -6.43 6.02 -1.17
N LEU A 91 -7.56 5.71 -1.83
CA LEU A 91 -7.58 5.08 -3.15
C LEU A 91 -6.87 5.94 -4.21
N GLU A 92 -7.15 7.24 -4.24
CA GLU A 92 -6.49 8.20 -5.14
C GLU A 92 -4.99 8.24 -4.90
N THR A 93 -4.56 8.33 -3.65
CA THR A 93 -3.15 8.35 -3.26
C THR A 93 -2.44 7.07 -3.70
N CYS A 94 -3.02 5.90 -3.41
CA CYS A 94 -2.45 4.61 -3.81
C CYS A 94 -2.35 4.50 -5.34
N SER A 95 -3.35 5.00 -6.07
CA SER A 95 -3.34 4.94 -7.55
C SER A 95 -2.21 5.77 -8.14
N ALA A 96 -1.97 6.97 -7.61
CA ALA A 96 -0.88 7.83 -8.04
C ALA A 96 0.48 7.18 -7.75
N VAL A 97 0.66 6.63 -6.55
CA VAL A 97 1.89 5.92 -6.16
C VAL A 97 2.12 4.70 -7.05
N ILE A 98 1.13 3.82 -7.22
CA ILE A 98 1.27 2.61 -8.06
C ILE A 98 1.66 2.99 -9.49
N ARG A 99 1.01 4.01 -10.07
CA ARG A 99 1.31 4.45 -11.43
C ARG A 99 2.75 4.94 -11.56
N LYS A 100 3.17 5.87 -10.69
CA LYS A 100 4.55 6.39 -10.63
C LYS A 100 5.53 5.23 -10.53
N GLU A 101 5.34 4.34 -9.57
CA GLU A 101 6.28 3.23 -9.33
C GLU A 101 6.26 2.18 -10.45
N LYS A 102 5.12 1.96 -11.11
CA LYS A 102 5.07 1.10 -12.31
C LYS A 102 5.88 1.70 -13.45
N MET A 103 5.80 3.01 -13.67
CA MET A 103 6.60 3.70 -14.69
C MET A 103 8.10 3.61 -14.34
N ASP A 104 8.48 3.96 -13.12
CA ASP A 104 9.87 4.03 -12.68
C ASP A 104 10.54 2.64 -12.59
N ASN A 105 9.76 1.58 -12.34
CA ASN A 105 10.28 0.22 -12.11
C ASN A 105 9.83 -0.78 -13.19
N ASN A 106 9.46 -0.32 -14.40
CA ASN A 106 9.05 -1.15 -15.54
C ASN A 106 7.99 -2.22 -15.17
N GLY A 107 6.97 -1.79 -14.42
CA GLY A 107 5.86 -2.60 -13.95
C GLY A 107 6.20 -3.59 -12.84
N LYS A 108 7.41 -3.61 -12.28
CA LYS A 108 7.82 -4.53 -11.19
C LYS A 108 7.41 -4.02 -9.80
N VAL A 109 6.10 -3.84 -9.62
CA VAL A 109 5.49 -3.39 -8.36
C VAL A 109 4.82 -4.56 -7.65
N LEU A 110 5.10 -4.72 -6.36
CA LEU A 110 4.43 -5.64 -5.45
C LEU A 110 3.73 -4.86 -4.34
N LEU A 111 2.58 -5.33 -3.90
CA LEU A 111 1.83 -4.73 -2.79
C LEU A 111 1.94 -5.62 -1.55
N ASN A 112 2.19 -5.00 -0.41
CA ASN A 112 2.06 -5.61 0.91
C ASN A 112 0.86 -4.98 1.63
N VAL A 113 -0.21 -5.77 1.78
CA VAL A 113 -1.51 -5.33 2.34
C VAL A 113 -1.69 -5.81 3.78
N SER A 114 -0.59 -5.93 4.54
CA SER A 114 -0.61 -6.53 5.89
C SER A 114 -0.85 -5.54 7.01
N GLY A 115 -0.47 -4.28 6.81
CA GLY A 115 -0.63 -3.22 7.81
C GLY A 115 -1.83 -2.32 7.52
N GLY A 116 -2.28 -1.62 8.55
CA GLY A 116 -3.33 -0.61 8.49
C GLY A 116 -4.71 -1.15 8.89
N ARG A 117 -5.73 -0.32 8.71
CA ARG A 117 -7.13 -0.73 8.89
C ARG A 117 -7.52 -1.72 7.80
N LYS A 118 -8.45 -2.64 8.11
CA LYS A 118 -8.90 -3.69 7.17
C LYS A 118 -9.39 -3.13 5.83
N ASN A 119 -10.04 -1.98 5.84
CA ASN A 119 -10.47 -1.30 4.62
C ASN A 119 -9.28 -0.90 3.73
N MET A 120 -8.16 -0.41 4.28
CA MET A 120 -6.94 -0.12 3.51
C MET A 120 -6.43 -1.37 2.80
N CYS A 121 -6.37 -2.50 3.50
CA CYS A 121 -5.92 -3.78 2.95
C CYS A 121 -6.80 -4.23 1.78
N ILE A 122 -8.14 -4.14 1.94
CA ILE A 122 -9.12 -4.50 0.92
C ILE A 122 -8.99 -3.56 -0.30
N THR A 123 -9.01 -2.25 -0.06
CA THR A 123 -8.93 -1.21 -1.09
C THR A 123 -7.64 -1.33 -1.89
N LEU A 124 -6.48 -1.48 -1.24
CA LEU A 124 -5.20 -1.63 -1.92
C LEU A 124 -5.10 -2.94 -2.70
N SER A 125 -5.70 -4.03 -2.19
CA SER A 125 -5.74 -5.32 -2.91
C SER A 125 -6.58 -5.23 -4.20
N MET A 126 -7.77 -4.63 -4.11
CA MET A 126 -8.64 -4.41 -5.27
C MET A 126 -7.96 -3.50 -6.30
N LEU A 127 -7.36 -2.41 -5.85
CA LEU A 127 -6.64 -1.49 -6.73
C LEU A 127 -5.43 -2.18 -7.38
N GLY A 128 -4.72 -3.04 -6.66
CA GLY A 128 -3.63 -3.84 -7.22
C GLY A 128 -4.07 -4.71 -8.40
N ALA A 129 -5.25 -5.35 -8.29
CA ALA A 129 -5.83 -6.13 -9.38
C ALA A 129 -6.16 -5.24 -10.59
N ILE A 130 -6.89 -4.15 -10.35
CA ILE A 130 -7.31 -3.18 -11.39
C ILE A 130 -6.11 -2.58 -12.13
N MET A 131 -5.04 -2.26 -11.40
CA MET A 131 -3.82 -1.65 -11.94
C MET A 131 -2.79 -2.66 -12.41
N ASN A 132 -3.12 -3.96 -12.47
CA ASN A 132 -2.23 -5.03 -12.95
C ASN A 132 -0.83 -4.98 -12.29
N VAL A 133 -0.77 -4.88 -10.96
CA VAL A 133 0.49 -5.04 -10.22
C VAL A 133 0.94 -6.51 -10.27
N ARG A 134 2.24 -6.78 -10.07
CA ARG A 134 2.79 -8.14 -10.26
C ARG A 134 2.47 -9.12 -9.14
N GLY A 135 2.00 -8.61 -8.00
CA GLY A 135 1.45 -9.43 -6.95
C GLY A 135 1.01 -8.61 -5.74
N VAL A 136 0.00 -9.13 -5.06
CA VAL A 136 -0.52 -8.62 -3.79
C VAL A 136 -0.24 -9.68 -2.74
N TYR A 137 0.32 -9.25 -1.61
CA TYR A 137 0.78 -10.15 -0.55
C TYR A 137 0.28 -9.70 0.81
N HIS A 138 -0.03 -10.68 1.64
CA HIS A 138 -0.39 -10.50 3.03
C HIS A 138 0.50 -11.38 3.90
N VAL A 139 1.10 -10.80 4.92
CA VAL A 139 1.99 -11.43 5.86
C VAL A 139 1.20 -11.73 7.12
N VAL A 140 1.17 -13.00 7.49
CA VAL A 140 0.46 -13.50 8.66
C VAL A 140 1.49 -13.94 9.68
N SER A 141 1.34 -13.46 10.91
CA SER A 141 2.02 -14.07 12.05
C SER A 141 1.22 -15.26 12.57
N GLU A 142 1.90 -16.39 12.74
CA GLU A 142 1.42 -17.57 13.46
C GLU A 142 1.79 -17.51 14.94
N ASP A 143 2.66 -16.56 15.35
CA ASP A 143 3.11 -16.38 16.72
C ASP A 143 2.35 -15.23 17.42
N PRO A 144 1.50 -15.52 18.42
CA PRO A 144 0.82 -14.50 19.21
C PRO A 144 1.79 -13.69 20.11
N GLY A 145 2.98 -14.21 20.40
CA GLY A 145 4.02 -13.58 21.22
C GLY A 145 4.60 -12.31 20.61
N ILE A 146 4.50 -12.12 19.28
CA ILE A 146 4.99 -10.92 18.59
C ILE A 146 4.39 -9.65 19.18
N ASN A 147 3.10 -9.67 19.50
CA ASN A 147 2.47 -8.49 20.07
C ASN A 147 3.07 -8.14 21.43
N ILE A 148 3.39 -9.15 22.25
CA ILE A 148 4.00 -8.95 23.57
C ILE A 148 5.42 -8.37 23.40
N GLU A 149 6.23 -8.95 22.51
CA GLU A 149 7.59 -8.44 22.25
C GLU A 149 7.55 -7.03 21.64
N LEU A 150 6.58 -6.75 20.77
CA LEU A 150 6.38 -5.42 20.19
C LEU A 150 6.03 -4.38 21.27
N GLU A 151 5.14 -4.71 22.20
CA GLU A 151 4.80 -3.81 23.32
C GLU A 151 6.02 -3.52 24.21
N GLN A 152 6.93 -4.49 24.40
CA GLN A 152 8.16 -4.30 25.17
C GLN A 152 9.13 -3.30 24.51
N VAL A 153 9.19 -3.28 23.17
CA VAL A 153 10.09 -2.37 22.43
C VAL A 153 9.43 -1.04 22.05
N ARG A 154 8.13 -0.84 22.32
CA ARG A 154 7.43 0.43 22.04
C ARG A 154 8.11 1.68 22.61
N PRO A 155 8.62 1.68 23.86
CA PRO A 155 9.34 2.85 24.39
C PRO A 155 10.56 3.22 23.52
N ILE A 156 11.30 2.21 23.03
CA ILE A 156 12.47 2.41 22.16
C ILE A 156 12.03 2.94 20.79
N ILE A 157 10.95 2.40 20.21
CA ILE A 157 10.39 2.89 18.96
C ILE A 157 9.99 4.37 19.06
N LYS A 158 9.39 4.75 20.19
CA LYS A 158 9.01 6.13 20.48
C LYS A 158 10.26 7.02 20.61
N GLU A 159 11.28 6.58 21.33
CA GLU A 159 12.55 7.29 21.49
C GLU A 159 13.23 7.55 20.14
N ILE A 160 13.27 6.55 19.25
CA ILE A 160 13.77 6.69 17.87
C ILE A 160 12.95 7.73 17.09
N TYR A 161 11.63 7.78 17.30
CA TYR A 161 10.79 8.75 16.60
C TYR A 161 11.03 10.18 17.09
N GLU A 162 11.17 10.37 18.40
CA GLU A 162 11.34 11.67 19.07
C GLU A 162 12.75 12.27 18.93
N ALA A 163 13.77 11.44 18.67
CA ALA A 163 15.14 11.90 18.44
C ALA A 163 15.23 12.96 17.32
N GLU A 164 16.03 14.01 17.56
CA GLU A 164 16.07 15.22 16.72
C GLU A 164 16.78 14.97 15.40
N ASP A 165 17.90 14.23 15.45
CA ASP A 165 18.74 13.97 14.30
C ASP A 165 18.87 12.49 13.94
N GLU A 166 19.30 12.28 12.70
CA GLU A 166 19.35 10.98 12.07
C GLU A 166 20.44 10.06 12.63
N GLU A 167 21.55 10.61 13.14
CA GLU A 167 22.61 9.81 13.77
C GLU A 167 22.16 9.33 15.15
N GLU A 168 21.46 10.18 15.90
CA GLU A 168 20.89 9.80 17.19
C GLU A 168 19.90 8.63 17.03
N LYS A 169 19.01 8.69 16.04
CA LYS A 169 18.08 7.59 15.71
C LYS A 169 18.80 6.27 15.45
N LEU A 170 19.90 6.34 14.71
CA LEU A 170 20.69 5.16 14.35
C LEU A 170 21.46 4.62 15.55
N ARG A 171 21.98 5.49 16.41
CA ARG A 171 22.62 5.10 17.68
C ARG A 171 21.64 4.39 18.60
N ILE A 172 20.45 4.95 18.82
CA ILE A 172 19.40 4.31 19.66
C ILE A 172 19.05 2.94 19.07
N TYR A 173 18.91 2.83 17.74
CA TYR A 173 18.65 1.55 17.09
C TYR A 173 19.80 0.56 17.29
N GLU A 174 21.05 0.99 17.11
CA GLU A 174 22.26 0.16 17.22
C GLU A 174 22.42 -0.40 18.64
N GLU A 175 22.26 0.45 19.66
CA GLU A 175 22.30 0.09 21.08
C GLU A 175 21.21 -0.94 21.46
N ASN A 176 20.08 -0.93 20.75
CA ASN A 176 18.94 -1.82 20.99
C ASN A 176 18.74 -2.86 19.87
N SER A 177 19.76 -3.06 19.02
CA SER A 177 19.60 -3.79 17.77
C SER A 177 19.23 -5.27 17.98
N ASP A 178 19.69 -5.89 19.06
CA ASP A 178 19.36 -7.29 19.39
C ASP A 178 17.86 -7.52 19.59
N VAL A 179 17.18 -6.62 20.32
CA VAL A 179 15.74 -6.73 20.59
C VAL A 179 14.92 -6.21 19.41
N LEU A 180 15.34 -5.10 18.79
CA LEU A 180 14.63 -4.53 17.64
C LEU A 180 14.70 -5.44 16.42
N ASN A 181 15.86 -6.01 16.10
CA ASN A 181 15.98 -6.94 14.98
C ASN A 181 15.18 -8.23 15.23
N ARG A 182 15.10 -8.68 16.49
CA ARG A 182 14.27 -9.84 16.85
C ARG A 182 12.79 -9.56 16.65
N VAL A 183 12.31 -8.35 16.87
CA VAL A 183 10.90 -8.01 16.64
C VAL A 183 10.62 -7.72 15.17
N LEU A 184 11.50 -6.96 14.51
CA LEU A 184 11.28 -6.47 13.15
C LEU A 184 11.64 -7.48 12.06
N PHE A 185 12.62 -8.36 12.27
CA PHE A 185 13.11 -9.32 11.28
C PHE A 185 13.07 -10.77 11.82
N GLN A 186 11.88 -11.16 12.27
CA GLN A 186 11.47 -12.51 12.68
C GLN A 186 11.43 -13.53 11.55
N ARG A 187 12.51 -14.30 11.43
CA ARG A 187 12.58 -15.42 10.48
C ARG A 187 11.68 -16.63 10.80
N LYS A 188 10.95 -16.65 11.91
CA LYS A 188 10.17 -17.82 12.37
C LYS A 188 8.72 -17.46 12.63
N GLY A 189 7.80 -18.36 12.28
CA GLY A 189 6.38 -18.21 12.58
C GLY A 189 5.65 -17.22 11.67
N ILE A 190 6.25 -16.81 10.56
CA ILE A 190 5.67 -15.84 9.65
C ILE A 190 5.42 -16.47 8.29
N ARG A 191 4.19 -16.28 7.78
CA ARG A 191 3.75 -16.82 6.51
C ARG A 191 3.40 -15.70 5.56
N VAL A 192 4.08 -15.67 4.43
CA VAL A 192 3.77 -14.74 3.34
C VAL A 192 2.77 -15.40 2.38
N LEU A 193 1.54 -14.89 2.38
CA LEU A 193 0.46 -15.32 1.51
C LEU A 193 0.39 -14.43 0.28
N ARG A 194 0.31 -15.02 -0.90
CA ARG A 194 -0.04 -14.30 -2.13
C ARG A 194 -1.55 -14.28 -2.27
N ILE A 195 -2.15 -13.08 -2.29
CA ILE A 195 -3.58 -12.91 -2.54
C ILE A 195 -3.84 -13.17 -4.02
N PRO A 196 -4.77 -14.08 -4.37
CA PRO A 196 -5.13 -14.32 -5.77
C PRO A 196 -5.83 -13.07 -6.33
N THR A 197 -5.27 -12.51 -7.38
CA THR A 197 -5.86 -11.39 -8.13
C THR A 197 -6.05 -11.81 -9.57
N LEU A 198 -7.22 -11.48 -10.13
CA LEU A 198 -7.47 -11.63 -11.56
C LEU A 198 -7.02 -10.34 -12.26
N PRO A 199 -6.14 -10.43 -13.28
CA PRO A 199 -5.75 -9.26 -14.03
C PRO A 199 -6.92 -8.77 -14.90
N TYR A 200 -7.06 -7.46 -15.03
CA TYR A 200 -8.01 -6.86 -15.94
C TYR A 200 -7.32 -6.59 -17.29
N PRO A 201 -7.95 -6.87 -18.44
CA PRO A 201 -7.35 -6.53 -19.74
C PRO A 201 -7.06 -5.03 -19.84
N ASP A 202 -5.85 -4.67 -20.29
CA ASP A 202 -5.44 -3.26 -20.38
C ASP A 202 -6.35 -2.46 -21.33
N GLU A 203 -6.83 -3.10 -22.41
CA GLU A 203 -7.80 -2.51 -23.35
C GLU A 203 -9.12 -2.16 -22.64
N TRP A 204 -9.62 -3.06 -21.79
CA TRP A 204 -10.84 -2.82 -21.04
C TRP A 204 -10.68 -1.66 -20.04
N ILE A 205 -9.56 -1.62 -19.31
CA ILE A 205 -9.23 -0.51 -18.41
C ILE A 205 -9.08 0.81 -19.17
N SER A 206 -8.46 0.79 -20.35
CA SER A 206 -8.30 1.97 -21.20
C SER A 206 -9.65 2.49 -21.70
N ASN A 207 -10.52 1.61 -22.17
CA ASN A 207 -11.88 1.97 -22.64
C ASN A 207 -12.73 2.52 -21.49
N LEU A 208 -12.65 1.89 -20.31
CA LEU A 208 -13.31 2.38 -19.11
C LEU A 208 -12.79 3.79 -18.75
N ARG A 209 -11.47 3.99 -18.77
CA ARG A 209 -10.85 5.30 -18.50
C ARG A 209 -11.34 6.37 -19.47
N GLU A 210 -11.35 6.08 -20.76
CA GLU A 210 -11.78 7.02 -21.80
C GLU A 210 -13.26 7.38 -21.63
N THR A 211 -14.09 6.38 -21.35
CA THR A 211 -15.52 6.58 -21.10
C THR A 211 -15.75 7.49 -19.89
N LEU A 212 -15.10 7.18 -18.76
CA LEU A 212 -15.23 7.96 -17.53
C LEU A 212 -14.69 9.39 -17.73
N SER A 213 -13.55 9.54 -18.43
CA SER A 213 -12.89 10.83 -18.67
C SER A 213 -13.64 11.75 -19.62
N SER A 214 -14.10 11.22 -20.75
CA SER A 214 -14.82 11.99 -21.78
C SER A 214 -16.22 12.40 -21.35
N ARG A 215 -16.73 11.80 -20.25
CA ARG A 215 -18.13 11.87 -19.81
C ARG A 215 -19.12 11.47 -20.92
N ARG A 216 -18.63 10.84 -22.00
CA ARG A 216 -19.43 10.31 -23.10
C ARG A 216 -19.83 8.88 -22.77
N ILE A 217 -20.77 8.76 -21.83
CA ILE A 217 -21.35 7.49 -21.39
C ILE A 217 -22.08 6.77 -22.55
N SER A 218 -22.37 7.48 -23.65
CA SER A 218 -22.93 6.94 -24.89
C SER A 218 -22.04 5.93 -25.61
N GLY A 219 -20.76 5.81 -25.24
CA GLY A 219 -19.83 4.82 -25.81
C GLY A 219 -19.91 3.41 -25.19
N LEU A 220 -20.63 3.26 -24.08
CA LEU A 220 -20.81 1.98 -23.39
C LEU A 220 -21.97 1.17 -23.97
N GLY A 221 -21.81 -0.14 -24.05
CA GLY A 221 -22.93 -1.05 -24.28
C GLY A 221 -23.91 -1.04 -23.11
N ASN A 222 -25.18 -1.40 -23.37
CA ASN A 222 -26.22 -1.43 -22.32
C ASN A 222 -25.83 -2.28 -21.10
N ASN A 223 -25.19 -3.43 -21.34
CA ASN A 223 -24.72 -4.31 -20.26
C ASN A 223 -23.64 -3.64 -19.39
N GLU A 224 -22.75 -2.84 -19.98
CA GLU A 224 -21.69 -2.14 -19.24
C GLU A 224 -22.28 -1.01 -18.39
N VAL A 225 -23.26 -0.29 -18.94
CA VAL A 225 -24.00 0.74 -18.19
C VAL A 225 -24.69 0.10 -16.98
N GLU A 226 -25.41 -1.00 -17.18
CA GLU A 226 -26.09 -1.70 -16.08
C GLU A 226 -25.12 -2.20 -15.01
N LEU A 227 -23.98 -2.76 -15.41
CA LEU A 227 -22.95 -3.19 -14.46
C LEU A 227 -22.38 -2.01 -13.66
N LEU A 228 -22.05 -0.91 -14.34
CA LEU A 228 -21.52 0.29 -13.66
C LEU A 228 -22.58 0.96 -12.75
N GLU A 229 -23.86 0.86 -13.08
CA GLU A 229 -24.95 1.29 -12.20
C GLU A 229 -25.08 0.39 -10.96
N LEU A 230 -25.02 -0.94 -11.15
CA LEU A 230 -25.04 -1.90 -10.04
C LEU A 230 -23.88 -1.71 -9.07
N HIS A 231 -22.71 -1.32 -9.58
CA HIS A 231 -21.53 -1.01 -8.77
C HIS A 231 -21.49 0.46 -8.29
N GLY A 232 -22.56 1.22 -8.48
CA GLY A 232 -22.69 2.58 -7.96
C GLY A 232 -21.76 3.60 -8.63
N VAL A 233 -21.17 3.29 -9.78
CA VAL A 233 -20.31 4.20 -10.57
C VAL A 233 -21.14 5.18 -11.38
N LEU A 234 -22.26 4.70 -11.93
CA LEU A 234 -23.21 5.47 -12.72
C LEU A 234 -24.57 5.53 -12.04
N LYS A 235 -25.35 6.56 -12.39
CA LYS A 235 -26.75 6.68 -11.99
C LYS A 235 -27.60 7.24 -13.13
N ARG A 236 -28.69 6.55 -13.48
CA ARG A 236 -29.78 7.10 -14.30
C ARG A 236 -30.59 8.14 -13.53
N ARG A 237 -30.88 9.25 -14.20
CA ARG A 237 -31.80 10.29 -13.73
C ARG A 237 -32.81 10.58 -14.83
N GLY A 238 -34.10 10.46 -14.51
CA GLY A 238 -35.22 10.66 -15.45
C GLY A 238 -36.26 9.54 -15.33
N LEU A 239 -37.54 9.89 -15.43
CA LEU A 239 -38.67 8.96 -15.24
C LEU A 239 -39.06 8.21 -16.52
N THR A 240 -38.62 8.70 -17.68
CA THR A 240 -39.00 8.17 -19.00
C THR A 240 -37.77 7.93 -19.87
N GLU A 241 -37.83 7.03 -20.85
CA GLU A 241 -36.70 6.74 -21.75
C GLU A 241 -36.17 7.98 -22.46
N ARG A 242 -37.04 8.94 -22.80
CA ARG A 242 -36.66 10.23 -23.42
C ARG A 242 -36.01 11.23 -22.45
N SER A 243 -36.15 11.04 -21.14
CA SER A 243 -35.57 11.92 -20.10
C SER A 243 -34.44 11.28 -19.30
N ARG A 244 -34.10 10.00 -19.57
CA ARG A 244 -33.00 9.29 -18.93
C ARG A 244 -31.66 9.91 -19.34
N SER A 245 -31.05 10.63 -18.40
CA SER A 245 -29.64 11.01 -18.46
C SER A 245 -28.83 10.11 -17.53
N ILE A 246 -27.65 9.69 -17.97
CA ILE A 246 -26.72 8.93 -17.14
C ILE A 246 -25.63 9.89 -16.67
N ARG A 247 -25.24 9.81 -15.40
CA ARG A 247 -24.16 10.62 -14.82
C ARG A 247 -23.29 9.76 -13.91
N LEU A 248 -22.06 10.22 -13.69
CA LEU A 248 -21.19 9.68 -12.65
C LEU A 248 -21.75 10.03 -11.27
N THR A 249 -21.62 9.09 -10.34
CA THR A 249 -21.76 9.34 -8.90
C THR A 249 -20.47 9.93 -8.34
N ASP A 250 -20.44 10.29 -7.06
CA ASP A 250 -19.21 10.73 -6.38
C ASP A 250 -18.16 9.61 -6.35
N PHE A 251 -18.60 8.36 -6.17
CA PHE A 251 -17.77 7.17 -6.32
C PHE A 251 -17.22 7.04 -7.76
N GLY A 252 -18.06 7.26 -8.77
CA GLY A 252 -17.64 7.23 -10.17
C GLY A 252 -16.67 8.34 -10.56
N GLU A 253 -16.82 9.55 -10.00
CA GLU A 253 -15.86 10.64 -10.18
C GLU A 253 -14.51 10.33 -9.52
N THR A 254 -14.52 9.65 -8.37
CA THR A 254 -13.28 9.19 -7.72
C THR A 254 -12.58 8.14 -8.58
N LEU A 255 -13.30 7.12 -9.05
CA LEU A 255 -12.74 6.12 -9.96
C LEU A 255 -12.18 6.78 -11.22
N ARG A 256 -12.88 7.78 -11.78
CA ARG A 256 -12.36 8.56 -12.90
C ARG A 256 -11.00 9.18 -12.56
N ARG A 257 -10.84 9.83 -11.40
CA ARG A 257 -9.55 10.40 -10.97
C ARG A 257 -8.47 9.33 -10.81
N VAL A 258 -8.82 8.20 -10.19
CA VAL A 258 -7.96 7.01 -10.03
C VAL A 258 -7.43 6.51 -11.37
N PHE A 259 -8.26 6.50 -12.42
CA PHE A 259 -7.84 6.06 -13.75
C PHE A 259 -7.12 7.15 -14.57
N SER A 260 -7.53 8.42 -14.43
CA SER A 260 -7.11 9.54 -15.30
C SER A 260 -5.68 10.04 -15.07
N GLY A 261 -5.09 9.75 -13.90
CA GLY A 261 -3.71 10.14 -13.60
C GLY A 261 -2.66 9.46 -14.46
#